data_AF-A0A2L0F0J9-F1
#
_entry.id   AF-A0A2L0F0J9-F1
#
_cell.length_a   1.000
_cell.length_b   1.000
_cell.length_c   1.000
_cell.angle_alpha   90.00
_cell.angle_beta   90.00
_cell.angle_gamma   90.00
#
_symmetry.space_group_name_H-M   'P 1'
#
loop_
_entity.id
_entity.type
_entity.pdbx_description
1 polymer ?
#
loop_
_entity_poly.entity_id
_entity_poly.type
_entity_poly.pdbx_seq_one_letter_code
_entity_poly.pdbx_strand_id
1 'polypeptide(L)'
;MPSRLMMLSFPGRSFGLAAALLAASGCSAALPPKELVDARSSYSRASQGPASTLAPAQLDNARQALSRAEGAFIEDPEAQQTRDLAYVAERKAREAEAAAAIEQAQRDKAAAEDNFKELSQQQLASAKDALQTGQQQIERERQARAQAESARLTAESARTEAEKARKEAEDARREAERVANAALASLKEIAAVKEEKRGVVITLSGAVLFASGKSELLPIAKEKLNQIATTLKDQGSPPLRIEGHTDSTGSADANRKLSLARADSVKMHLISVGLPADKIATVGHGPDRPVADNKSPEGRANNRRVEIIVNPTSPQ
;
A
#
# COMPACT_ATOMS: atom_id res chain seq x y z
N MET A 1 -67.39 32.47 -9.60
CA MET A 1 -68.83 32.15 -9.45
C MET A 1 -69.50 33.28 -8.68
N PRO A 2 -70.03 34.35 -9.33
CA PRO A 2 -70.79 35.35 -8.61
C PRO A 2 -72.29 35.00 -8.68
N SER A 3 -72.94 34.92 -7.53
CA SER A 3 -74.38 34.74 -7.37
C SER A 3 -74.75 35.38 -6.04
N ARG A 4 -75.83 36.14 -5.89
CA ARG A 4 -76.81 36.70 -6.81
C ARG A 4 -77.48 37.78 -5.97
N LEU A 5 -77.55 39.00 -6.50
CA LEU A 5 -78.28 40.11 -5.92
C LEU A 5 -79.78 39.76 -5.95
N MET A 6 -80.47 39.82 -4.81
CA MET A 6 -81.92 39.70 -4.77
C MET A 6 -82.50 40.88 -3.99
N MET A 7 -82.94 41.87 -4.75
CA MET A 7 -83.84 42.93 -4.31
C MET A 7 -85.21 42.34 -4.01
N LEU A 8 -85.81 42.75 -2.89
CA LEU A 8 -87.25 42.64 -2.67
C LEU A 8 -87.74 43.97 -2.12
N SER A 9 -88.57 44.60 -2.95
CA SER A 9 -89.28 45.86 -2.77
C SER A 9 -90.64 45.58 -2.14
N PHE A 10 -91.08 46.40 -1.19
CA PHE A 10 -92.50 46.54 -0.82
C PHE A 10 -92.84 48.02 -0.57
N PRO A 11 -94.06 48.47 -0.90
CA PRO A 11 -94.37 49.87 -1.11
C PRO A 11 -94.97 50.58 0.11
N GLY A 12 -94.66 51.88 0.18
CA GLY A 12 -95.48 53.03 0.58
C GLY A 12 -96.59 52.86 1.62
N ARG A 13 -96.46 53.60 2.73
CA ARG A 13 -97.58 54.29 3.36
C ARG A 13 -97.10 55.50 4.16
N SER A 14 -97.45 56.68 3.64
CA SER A 14 -97.27 58.00 4.26
C SER A 14 -98.27 58.18 5.41
N PHE A 15 -97.80 58.57 6.59
CA PHE A 15 -98.64 59.20 7.62
C PHE A 15 -97.77 60.03 8.58
N GLY A 16 -98.18 61.29 8.77
CA GLY A 16 -98.20 61.92 10.09
C GLY A 16 -96.89 62.51 10.61
N LEU A 17 -96.67 63.78 10.33
CA LEU A 17 -95.78 64.69 11.04
C LEU A 17 -96.16 64.73 12.54
N ALA A 18 -95.26 64.33 13.43
CA ALA A 18 -95.31 64.66 14.86
C ALA A 18 -93.86 64.78 15.38
N ALA A 19 -93.30 65.98 15.22
CA ALA A 19 -92.03 66.35 15.82
C ALA A 19 -92.24 66.56 17.33
N ALA A 20 -92.06 65.49 18.11
CA ALA A 20 -91.85 65.59 19.54
C ALA A 20 -90.37 65.90 19.79
N LEU A 21 -90.06 67.16 20.05
CA LEU A 21 -88.79 67.63 20.61
C LEU A 21 -88.64 67.04 22.03
N LEU A 22 -88.13 65.81 22.11
CA LEU A 22 -87.52 65.30 23.31
C LEU A 22 -86.17 66.00 23.46
N ALA A 23 -86.10 66.92 24.42
CA ALA A 23 -84.86 67.47 24.90
C ALA A 23 -83.96 66.32 25.34
N ALA A 24 -82.99 65.96 24.50
CA ALA A 24 -81.84 65.22 24.93
C ALA A 24 -81.15 66.09 25.99
N SER A 25 -81.34 65.75 27.26
CA SER A 25 -80.43 66.12 28.33
C SER A 25 -79.07 65.60 27.93
N GLY A 26 -78.33 66.43 27.19
CA GLY A 26 -76.98 66.16 26.78
C GLY A 26 -76.17 66.00 28.04
N CYS A 27 -75.70 64.78 28.30
CA CYS A 27 -74.41 64.63 28.95
C CYS A 27 -73.41 65.32 28.02
N SER A 28 -73.14 66.60 28.26
CA SER A 28 -71.94 67.25 27.75
C SER A 28 -70.76 66.56 28.42
N ALA A 29 -70.40 65.37 27.93
CA ALA A 29 -69.20 64.69 28.36
C ALA A 29 -68.05 65.62 27.97
N ALA A 30 -67.38 66.19 28.98
CA ALA A 30 -66.18 66.97 28.76
C ALA A 30 -65.20 66.12 27.94
N LEU A 31 -64.49 66.75 27.01
CA LEU A 31 -63.48 66.04 26.23
C LEU A 31 -62.28 65.75 27.13
N PRO A 32 -61.73 64.52 27.12
CA PRO A 32 -60.56 64.21 27.92
C PRO A 32 -59.38 65.09 27.50
N PRO A 33 -58.57 65.60 28.46
CA PRO A 33 -57.35 66.31 28.13
C PRO A 33 -56.40 65.36 27.38
N LYS A 34 -55.54 65.94 26.54
CA LYS A 34 -54.59 65.19 25.71
C LYS A 34 -53.75 64.22 26.55
N GLU A 35 -53.31 64.67 27.71
CA GLU A 35 -52.49 63.93 28.65
C GLU A 35 -53.18 62.62 29.08
N LEU A 36 -54.50 62.64 29.28
CA LEU A 36 -55.27 61.43 29.65
C LEU A 36 -55.42 60.46 28.47
N VAL A 37 -55.58 60.98 27.24
CA VAL A 37 -55.59 60.16 26.02
C VAL A 37 -54.21 59.49 25.81
N ASP A 38 -53.13 60.25 25.97
CA ASP A 38 -51.76 59.76 25.83
C ASP A 38 -51.44 58.70 26.92
N ALA A 39 -51.89 58.92 28.16
CA ALA A 39 -51.78 57.96 29.26
C ALA A 39 -52.52 56.65 28.98
N ARG A 40 -53.78 56.71 28.53
CA ARG A 40 -54.55 55.53 28.12
C ARG A 40 -53.86 54.76 26.99
N SER A 41 -53.38 55.47 25.97
CA SER A 41 -52.68 54.85 24.84
C SER A 41 -51.40 54.14 25.29
N SER A 42 -50.62 54.78 26.19
CA SER A 42 -49.37 54.25 26.69
C SER A 42 -49.59 53.05 27.60
N TYR A 43 -50.59 53.09 28.47
CA TYR A 43 -50.97 51.94 29.28
C TYR A 43 -51.47 50.78 28.41
N SER A 44 -52.29 51.06 27.40
CA SER A 44 -52.77 50.04 26.47
C SER A 44 -51.63 49.33 25.75
N ARG A 45 -50.62 50.07 25.25
CA ARG A 45 -49.43 49.49 24.63
C ARG A 45 -48.61 48.67 25.62
N ALA A 46 -48.36 49.20 26.82
CA ALA A 46 -47.63 48.50 27.87
C ALA A 46 -48.31 47.19 28.26
N SER A 47 -49.64 47.21 28.47
CA SER A 47 -50.43 46.05 28.90
C SER A 47 -50.60 44.97 27.84
N GLN A 48 -50.54 45.33 26.56
CA GLN A 48 -50.59 44.37 25.44
C GLN A 48 -49.19 43.93 24.99
N GLY A 49 -48.15 44.63 25.43
CA GLY A 49 -46.77 44.36 25.11
C GLY A 49 -46.05 43.49 26.14
N PRO A 50 -44.71 43.41 26.06
CA PRO A 50 -43.89 42.58 26.94
C PRO A 50 -43.98 42.95 28.42
N ALA A 51 -44.40 44.17 28.76
CA ALA A 51 -44.52 44.59 30.16
C ALA A 51 -45.57 43.80 30.94
N SER A 52 -46.56 43.22 30.27
CA SER A 52 -47.53 42.30 30.88
C SER A 52 -46.89 41.08 31.52
N THR A 53 -45.79 40.59 30.95
CA THR A 53 -45.09 39.38 31.42
C THR A 53 -43.76 39.70 32.11
N LEU A 54 -43.04 40.71 31.63
CA LEU A 54 -41.66 40.99 32.05
C LEU A 54 -41.56 42.10 33.10
N ALA A 55 -42.57 42.98 33.20
CA ALA A 55 -42.58 44.08 34.18
C ALA A 55 -43.97 44.24 34.84
N PRO A 56 -44.56 43.16 35.40
CA PRO A 56 -45.94 43.19 35.89
C PRO A 56 -46.15 44.18 37.04
N ALA A 57 -45.15 44.38 37.90
CA ALA A 57 -45.23 45.33 39.01
C ALA A 57 -45.28 46.79 38.52
N GLN A 58 -44.45 47.15 37.55
CA GLN A 58 -44.46 48.48 36.93
C GLN A 58 -45.74 48.72 36.13
N LEU A 59 -46.25 47.67 35.47
CA LEU A 59 -47.52 47.75 34.75
C LEU A 59 -48.70 47.97 35.71
N ASP A 60 -48.72 47.30 36.87
CA ASP A 60 -49.73 47.53 37.90
C ASP A 60 -49.65 48.96 38.46
N ASN A 61 -48.44 49.47 38.73
CA ASN A 61 -48.23 50.86 39.12
C ASN A 61 -48.78 51.86 38.09
N ALA A 62 -48.62 51.57 36.81
CA ALA A 62 -49.18 52.38 35.72
C ALA A 62 -50.72 52.30 35.70
N ARG A 63 -51.30 51.11 35.91
CA ARG A 63 -52.75 50.91 36.00
C ARG A 63 -53.37 51.74 37.13
N GLN A 64 -52.78 51.67 38.32
CA GLN A 64 -53.27 52.41 39.48
C GLN A 64 -53.18 53.93 39.25
N ALA A 65 -52.10 54.41 38.63
CA ALA A 65 -51.95 55.83 38.30
C ALA A 65 -52.96 56.29 37.25
N LEU A 66 -53.22 55.48 36.21
CA LEU A 66 -54.24 55.77 35.22
C LEU A 66 -55.63 55.81 35.84
N SER A 67 -55.96 54.86 36.73
CA SER A 67 -57.25 54.84 37.43
C SER A 67 -57.46 56.09 38.29
N ARG A 68 -56.40 56.63 38.93
CA ARG A 68 -56.48 57.90 39.66
C ARG A 68 -56.70 59.09 38.73
N ALA A 69 -56.04 59.12 37.57
CA ALA A 69 -56.24 60.17 36.57
C ALA A 69 -57.66 60.14 35.97
N GLU A 70 -58.21 58.94 35.74
CA GLU A 70 -59.59 58.77 35.29
C GLU A 70 -60.61 59.20 36.34
N GLY A 71 -60.36 58.88 37.62
CA GLY A 71 -61.17 59.37 38.73
C GLY A 71 -61.17 60.91 38.81
N ALA A 72 -60.00 61.53 38.76
CA ALA A 72 -59.88 63.00 38.77
C ALA A 72 -60.59 63.66 37.58
N PHE A 73 -60.55 63.05 36.39
CA PHE A 73 -61.27 63.54 35.22
C PHE A 73 -62.80 63.46 35.37
N ILE A 74 -63.32 62.44 36.08
CA ILE A 74 -64.76 62.33 36.37
C ILE A 74 -65.20 63.41 37.37
N GLU A 75 -64.34 63.73 38.34
CA GLU A 75 -64.60 64.76 39.36
C GLU A 75 -64.50 66.18 38.80
N ASP A 76 -63.39 66.52 38.15
CA ASP A 76 -63.16 67.82 37.51
C ASP A 76 -62.34 67.66 36.20
N PRO A 77 -63.02 67.67 35.03
CA PRO A 77 -62.37 67.52 33.74
C PRO A 77 -61.34 68.61 33.38
N GLU A 78 -61.48 69.83 33.92
CA GLU A 78 -60.65 70.98 33.56
C GLU A 78 -59.54 71.26 34.59
N ALA A 79 -59.57 70.60 35.74
CA ALA A 79 -58.55 70.75 36.78
C ALA A 79 -57.13 70.44 36.27
N GLN A 80 -56.17 71.29 36.67
CA GLN A 80 -54.75 71.04 36.46
C GLN A 80 -54.31 69.68 37.05
N GLN A 81 -54.88 69.30 38.19
CA GLN A 81 -54.63 68.03 38.85
C GLN A 81 -54.91 66.81 37.94
N THR A 82 -55.95 66.88 37.10
CA THR A 82 -56.28 65.82 36.14
C THR A 82 -55.16 65.65 35.09
N ARG A 83 -54.60 66.77 34.60
CA ARG A 83 -53.47 66.75 33.65
C ARG A 83 -52.20 66.19 34.29
N ASP A 84 -51.89 66.62 35.52
CA ASP A 84 -50.70 66.19 36.24
C ASP A 84 -50.74 64.68 36.56
N LEU A 85 -51.89 64.18 37.03
CA LEU A 85 -52.10 62.76 37.28
C LEU A 85 -52.03 61.92 36.00
N ALA A 86 -52.61 62.42 34.90
CA ALA A 86 -52.52 61.77 33.60
C ALA A 86 -51.08 61.70 33.08
N TYR A 87 -50.31 62.79 33.22
CA TYR A 87 -48.88 62.80 32.90
C TYR A 87 -48.11 61.75 33.71
N VAL A 88 -48.34 61.67 35.03
CA VAL A 88 -47.73 60.64 35.88
C VAL A 88 -48.10 59.23 35.43
N ALA A 89 -49.37 59.00 35.08
CA ALA A 89 -49.84 57.71 34.57
C ALA A 89 -49.14 57.32 33.25
N GLU A 90 -49.01 58.26 32.32
CA GLU A 90 -48.27 58.06 31.07
C GLU A 90 -46.80 57.71 31.34
N ARG A 91 -46.12 58.44 32.22
CA ARG A 91 -44.72 58.20 32.59
C ARG A 91 -44.53 56.80 33.19
N LYS A 92 -45.44 56.35 34.05
CA LYS A 92 -45.40 55.00 34.63
C LYS A 92 -45.67 53.90 33.61
N ALA A 93 -46.54 54.14 32.63
CA ALA A 93 -46.75 53.18 31.54
C ALA A 93 -45.48 53.02 30.68
N ARG A 94 -44.82 54.13 30.35
CA ARG A 94 -43.53 54.12 29.62
C ARG A 94 -42.41 53.48 30.46
N GLU A 95 -42.43 53.68 31.79
CA GLU A 95 -41.49 53.01 32.70
C GLU A 95 -41.68 51.49 32.69
N ALA A 96 -42.92 51.01 32.66
CA ALA A 96 -43.21 49.58 32.53
C ALA A 96 -42.70 49.00 31.20
N GLU A 97 -42.91 49.71 30.08
CA GLU A 97 -42.35 49.33 28.78
C GLU A 97 -40.81 49.29 28.80
N ALA A 98 -40.16 50.29 29.39
CA ALA A 98 -38.71 50.35 29.50
C ALA A 98 -38.14 49.23 30.39
N ALA A 99 -38.77 48.95 31.54
CA ALA A 99 -38.39 47.86 32.42
C ALA A 99 -38.50 46.50 31.71
N ALA A 100 -39.57 46.29 30.94
CA ALA A 100 -39.75 45.08 30.15
C ALA A 100 -38.69 44.93 29.05
N ALA A 101 -38.32 46.02 28.38
CA ALA A 101 -37.26 46.03 27.37
C ALA A 101 -35.88 45.70 27.97
N ILE A 102 -35.59 46.21 29.17
CA ILE A 102 -34.35 45.89 29.90
C ILE A 102 -34.31 44.41 30.26
N GLU A 103 -35.40 43.88 30.82
CA GLU A 103 -35.50 42.46 31.18
C GLU A 103 -35.35 41.56 29.93
N GLN A 104 -35.99 41.91 28.82
CA GLN A 104 -35.84 41.18 27.55
C GLN A 104 -34.38 41.20 27.08
N ALA A 105 -33.73 42.37 27.07
CA ALA A 105 -32.35 42.49 26.66
C ALA A 105 -31.39 41.69 27.56
N GLN A 106 -31.68 41.59 28.86
CA GLN A 106 -30.90 40.75 29.78
C GLN A 106 -31.07 39.26 29.47
N ARG A 107 -32.28 38.80 29.17
CA ARG A 107 -32.55 37.42 28.74
C ARG A 107 -31.86 37.09 27.43
N ASP A 108 -31.95 37.98 26.45
CA ASP A 108 -31.31 37.80 25.15
C ASP A 108 -29.79 37.76 25.30
N LYS A 109 -29.22 38.63 26.14
CA LYS A 109 -27.78 38.61 26.48
C LYS A 109 -27.40 37.27 27.12
N ALA A 110 -28.14 36.80 28.12
CA ALA A 110 -27.84 35.53 28.79
C ALA A 110 -27.89 34.35 27.81
N ALA A 111 -28.92 34.30 26.96
CA ALA A 111 -29.05 33.29 25.92
C ALA A 111 -27.89 33.35 24.91
N ALA A 112 -27.47 34.55 24.51
CA ALA A 112 -26.34 34.74 23.60
C ALA A 112 -25.01 34.30 24.24
N GLU A 113 -24.80 34.59 25.53
CA GLU A 113 -23.62 34.15 26.27
C GLU A 113 -23.56 32.62 26.39
N ASP A 114 -24.70 31.97 26.64
CA ASP A 114 -24.76 30.51 26.75
C ASP A 114 -24.55 29.84 25.38
N ASN A 115 -25.17 30.35 24.32
CA ASN A 115 -24.92 29.90 22.96
C ASN A 115 -23.44 30.07 22.56
N PHE A 116 -22.82 31.19 22.93
CA PHE A 116 -21.40 31.44 22.66
C PHE A 116 -20.50 30.45 23.41
N LYS A 117 -20.78 30.19 24.69
CA LYS A 117 -20.03 29.19 25.48
C LYS A 117 -20.14 27.81 24.86
N GLU A 118 -21.34 27.39 24.47
CA GLU A 118 -21.55 26.09 23.84
C GLU A 118 -20.78 25.97 22.52
N LEU A 119 -20.91 26.96 21.63
CA LEU A 119 -20.21 26.95 20.35
C LEU A 119 -18.68 26.96 20.54
N SER A 120 -18.18 27.75 21.48
CA SER A 120 -16.75 27.80 21.80
C SER A 120 -16.24 26.45 22.32
N GLN A 121 -17.00 25.78 23.19
CA GLN A 121 -16.66 24.44 23.67
C GLN A 121 -16.69 23.40 22.55
N GLN A 122 -17.69 23.45 21.66
CA GLN A 122 -17.76 22.56 20.49
C GLN A 122 -16.57 22.77 19.53
N GLN A 123 -16.19 24.02 19.27
CA GLN A 123 -15.02 24.35 18.47
C GLN A 123 -13.73 23.87 19.13
N LEU A 124 -13.58 24.06 20.44
CA LEU A 124 -12.41 23.59 21.19
C LEU A 124 -12.32 22.05 21.20
N ALA A 125 -13.44 21.36 21.36
CA ALA A 125 -13.50 19.90 21.30
C ALA A 125 -13.10 19.39 19.92
N SER A 126 -13.64 20.00 18.86
CA SER A 126 -13.30 19.66 17.48
C SER A 126 -11.83 19.94 17.15
N ALA A 127 -11.29 21.07 17.61
CA ALA A 127 -9.89 21.41 17.43
C ALA A 127 -8.95 20.44 18.17
N LYS A 128 -9.32 20.00 19.38
CA LYS A 128 -8.58 18.98 20.13
C LYS A 128 -8.58 17.63 19.43
N ASP A 129 -9.73 17.20 18.92
CA ASP A 129 -9.86 15.93 18.19
C ASP A 129 -9.04 15.94 16.89
N ALA A 130 -9.11 17.04 16.13
CA ALA A 130 -8.30 17.23 14.93
C ALA A 130 -6.79 17.22 15.25
N LEU A 131 -6.37 17.88 16.35
CA LEU A 131 -4.98 17.87 16.79
C LEU A 131 -4.51 16.46 17.18
N GLN A 132 -5.32 15.75 17.98
CA GLN A 132 -5.01 14.39 18.41
C GLN A 132 -4.91 13.43 17.22
N THR A 133 -5.85 13.52 16.27
CA THR A 133 -5.83 12.73 15.03
C THR A 133 -4.59 13.05 14.20
N GLY A 134 -4.25 14.34 14.03
CA GLY A 134 -3.05 14.76 13.33
C GLY A 134 -1.77 14.25 13.99
N GLN A 135 -1.67 14.29 15.32
CA GLN A 135 -0.55 13.74 16.08
C GLN A 135 -0.40 12.22 15.88
N GLN A 136 -1.51 11.47 15.94
CA GLN A 136 -1.50 10.04 15.69
C GLN A 136 -1.07 9.71 14.25
N GLN A 137 -1.50 10.49 13.27
CA GLN A 137 -1.09 10.30 11.88
C GLN A 137 0.41 10.57 11.69
N ILE A 138 0.93 11.65 12.26
CA ILE A 138 2.38 11.97 12.22
C ILE A 138 3.19 10.83 12.84
N GLU A 139 2.75 10.28 13.97
CA GLU A 139 3.47 9.19 14.62
C GLU A 139 3.44 7.90 13.78
N ARG A 140 2.29 7.55 13.18
CA ARG A 140 2.20 6.42 12.25
C ARG A 140 3.12 6.60 11.04
N GLU A 141 3.16 7.79 10.47
CA GLU A 141 4.04 8.11 9.35
C GLU A 141 5.53 8.03 9.74
N ARG A 142 5.90 8.50 10.93
CA ARG A 142 7.27 8.37 11.47
C ARG A 142 7.68 6.91 11.61
N GLN A 143 6.81 6.08 12.20
CA GLN A 143 7.07 4.65 12.37
C GLN A 143 7.19 3.93 11.03
N ALA A 144 6.30 4.23 10.08
CA ALA A 144 6.36 3.67 8.73
C ALA A 144 7.66 4.06 8.00
N ARG A 145 8.11 5.32 8.13
CA ARG A 145 9.38 5.78 7.56
C ARG A 145 10.58 5.07 8.18
N ALA A 146 10.61 4.95 9.51
CA ALA A 146 11.70 4.23 10.21
C ALA A 146 11.77 2.76 9.81
N GLN A 147 10.61 2.09 9.68
CA GLN A 147 10.54 0.72 9.20
C GLN A 147 11.03 0.60 7.76
N ALA A 148 10.59 1.49 6.86
CA ALA A 148 11.03 1.51 5.47
C ALA A 148 12.55 1.75 5.34
N GLU A 149 13.12 2.63 6.16
CA GLU A 149 14.56 2.87 6.21
C GLU A 149 15.32 1.64 6.69
N SER A 150 14.87 0.98 7.77
CA SER A 150 15.48 -0.27 8.24
C SER A 150 15.42 -1.37 7.16
N ALA A 151 14.26 -1.52 6.49
CA ALA A 151 14.09 -2.49 5.42
C ALA A 151 15.02 -2.20 4.24
N ARG A 152 15.18 -0.92 3.87
CA ARG A 152 16.11 -0.50 2.82
C ARG A 152 17.56 -0.86 3.18
N LEU A 153 18.00 -0.59 4.41
CA LEU A 153 19.36 -0.92 4.86
C LEU A 153 19.61 -2.43 4.83
N THR A 154 18.65 -3.24 5.29
CA THR A 154 18.76 -4.72 5.22
C THR A 154 18.79 -5.25 3.79
N ALA A 155 18.02 -4.63 2.88
CA ALA A 155 18.04 -5.00 1.47
C ALA A 155 19.35 -4.61 0.80
N GLU A 156 19.95 -3.48 1.18
CA GLU A 156 21.24 -3.03 0.70
C GLU A 156 22.37 -3.96 1.16
N SER A 157 22.42 -4.32 2.46
CA SER A 157 23.41 -5.26 2.97
C SER A 157 23.31 -6.63 2.29
N ALA A 158 22.09 -7.15 2.13
CA ALA A 158 21.85 -8.42 1.44
C ALA A 158 22.28 -8.38 -0.04
N ARG A 159 22.10 -7.24 -0.72
CA ARG A 159 22.60 -7.06 -2.10
C ARG A 159 24.12 -7.07 -2.17
N THR A 160 24.79 -6.36 -1.25
CA THR A 160 26.25 -6.34 -1.19
C THR A 160 26.83 -7.72 -0.92
N GLU A 161 26.24 -8.48 0.01
CA GLU A 161 26.64 -9.86 0.29
C GLU A 161 26.44 -10.78 -0.93
N ALA A 162 25.29 -10.66 -1.60
CA ALA A 162 25.01 -11.42 -2.81
C ALA A 162 25.96 -11.07 -3.97
N GLU A 163 26.34 -9.80 -4.13
CA GLU A 163 27.33 -9.39 -5.14
C GLU A 163 28.71 -9.97 -4.83
N LYS A 164 29.14 -9.93 -3.56
CA LYS A 164 30.40 -10.54 -3.13
C LYS A 164 30.42 -12.04 -3.41
N ALA A 165 29.38 -12.76 -3.00
CA ALA A 165 29.25 -14.19 -3.25
C ALA A 165 29.25 -14.53 -4.76
N ARG A 166 28.64 -13.68 -5.59
CA ARG A 166 28.68 -13.84 -7.06
C ARG A 166 30.09 -13.67 -7.62
N LYS A 167 30.84 -12.65 -7.17
CA LYS A 167 32.23 -12.43 -7.60
C LYS A 167 33.13 -13.60 -7.19
N GLU A 168 33.01 -14.06 -5.94
CA GLU A 168 33.77 -15.22 -5.45
C GLU A 168 33.46 -16.49 -6.26
N ALA A 169 32.19 -16.73 -6.61
CA ALA A 169 31.80 -17.85 -7.46
C ALA A 169 32.33 -17.70 -8.91
N GLU A 170 32.34 -16.50 -9.47
CA GLU A 170 32.88 -16.22 -10.80
C GLU A 170 34.40 -16.44 -10.84
N ASP A 171 35.13 -15.95 -9.84
CA ASP A 171 36.57 -16.13 -9.73
C ASP A 171 36.95 -17.60 -9.54
N ALA A 172 36.21 -18.33 -8.68
CA ALA A 172 36.38 -19.77 -8.52
C ALA A 172 36.14 -20.54 -9.82
N ARG A 173 35.12 -20.14 -10.60
CA ARG A 173 34.84 -20.73 -11.91
C ARG A 173 35.95 -20.44 -12.92
N ARG A 174 36.43 -19.20 -13.01
CA ARG A 174 37.54 -18.82 -13.90
C ARG A 174 38.81 -19.59 -13.59
N GLU A 175 39.12 -19.76 -12.32
CA GLU A 175 40.28 -20.55 -11.90
C GLU A 175 40.11 -22.03 -12.26
N ALA A 176 38.93 -22.61 -12.04
CA ALA A 176 38.64 -23.98 -12.46
C ALA A 176 38.77 -24.16 -13.99
N GLU A 177 38.26 -23.21 -14.78
CA GLU A 177 38.41 -23.20 -16.24
C GLU A 177 39.89 -23.08 -16.66
N ARG A 178 40.68 -22.22 -15.98
CA ARG A 178 42.13 -22.09 -16.23
C ARG A 178 42.87 -23.40 -15.96
N VAL A 179 42.59 -24.03 -14.81
CA VAL A 179 43.19 -25.33 -14.44
C VAL A 179 42.81 -26.41 -15.45
N ALA A 180 41.53 -26.48 -15.85
CA ALA A 180 41.06 -27.45 -16.85
C ALA A 180 41.74 -27.25 -18.21
N ASN A 181 41.84 -26.01 -18.68
CA ASN A 181 42.47 -25.67 -19.95
C ASN A 181 43.98 -25.96 -19.94
N ALA A 182 44.68 -25.61 -18.85
CA ALA A 182 46.10 -25.91 -18.70
C ALA A 182 46.36 -27.42 -18.75
N ALA A 183 45.51 -28.19 -18.07
CA ALA A 183 45.67 -29.63 -18.01
C ALA A 183 45.31 -30.32 -19.35
N LEU A 184 44.31 -29.79 -20.09
CA LEU A 184 44.05 -30.22 -21.47
C LEU A 184 45.24 -29.93 -22.40
N ALA A 185 45.89 -28.77 -22.26
CA ALA A 185 47.07 -28.42 -23.04
C ALA A 185 48.22 -29.40 -22.76
N SER A 186 48.49 -29.73 -21.49
CA SER A 186 49.50 -30.75 -21.14
C SER A 186 49.20 -32.12 -21.75
N LEU A 187 47.93 -32.53 -21.83
CA LEU A 187 47.56 -33.81 -22.45
C LEU A 187 47.77 -33.81 -23.98
N LYS A 188 47.52 -32.68 -24.66
CA LYS A 188 47.71 -32.53 -26.12
C LYS A 188 49.16 -32.70 -26.56
N GLU A 189 50.13 -32.40 -25.70
CA GLU A 189 51.56 -32.63 -25.97
C GLU A 189 51.94 -34.13 -25.95
N ILE A 190 51.18 -34.95 -25.21
CA ILE A 190 51.55 -36.36 -24.95
C ILE A 190 50.87 -37.32 -25.93
N ALA A 191 49.64 -37.00 -26.35
CA ALA A 191 48.77 -37.85 -27.15
C ALA A 191 47.79 -37.03 -28.01
N ALA A 192 47.12 -37.69 -28.97
CA ALA A 192 46.09 -37.03 -29.76
C ALA A 192 44.83 -36.83 -28.91
N VAL A 193 44.52 -35.60 -28.52
CA VAL A 193 43.37 -35.26 -27.67
C VAL A 193 42.29 -34.53 -28.45
N LYS A 194 41.05 -34.96 -28.32
CA LYS A 194 39.86 -34.32 -28.91
C LYS A 194 38.77 -34.13 -27.85
N GLU A 195 38.07 -33.01 -27.94
CA GLU A 195 36.82 -32.82 -27.19
C GLU A 195 35.66 -33.37 -28.00
N GLU A 196 34.89 -34.29 -27.39
CA GLU A 196 33.72 -34.91 -28.00
C GLU A 196 32.53 -34.84 -27.04
N LYS A 197 31.30 -35.07 -27.54
CA LYS A 197 30.07 -35.10 -26.72
C LYS A 197 30.14 -36.10 -25.55
N ARG A 198 30.98 -37.13 -25.69
CA ARG A 198 31.20 -38.21 -24.72
C ARG A 198 32.29 -37.91 -23.69
N GLY A 199 32.94 -36.76 -23.76
CA GLY A 199 34.04 -36.35 -22.87
C GLY A 199 35.31 -35.96 -23.64
N VAL A 200 36.40 -35.72 -22.90
CA VAL A 200 37.72 -35.49 -23.50
C VAL A 200 38.34 -36.84 -23.86
N VAL A 201 38.60 -37.06 -25.14
CA VAL A 201 39.10 -38.34 -25.68
C VAL A 201 40.60 -38.23 -25.96
N ILE A 202 41.39 -39.00 -25.22
CA ILE A 202 42.83 -39.14 -25.42
C ILE A 202 43.07 -40.41 -26.23
N THR A 203 43.57 -40.28 -27.46
CA THR A 203 43.81 -41.41 -28.37
C THR A 203 45.28 -41.79 -28.40
N LEU A 204 45.56 -43.06 -28.14
CA LEU A 204 46.89 -43.65 -28.18
C LEU A 204 46.95 -44.75 -29.24
N SER A 205 47.95 -44.68 -30.12
CA SER A 205 48.16 -45.70 -31.16
C SER A 205 48.53 -47.04 -30.53
N GLY A 206 47.87 -48.11 -30.96
CA GLY A 206 48.09 -49.46 -30.47
C GLY A 206 49.50 -49.98 -30.74
N ALA A 207 50.18 -49.49 -31.79
CA ALA A 207 51.57 -49.83 -32.09
C ALA A 207 52.57 -49.19 -31.11
N VAL A 208 52.20 -48.07 -30.49
CA VAL A 208 52.98 -47.42 -29.43
C VAL A 208 52.74 -48.11 -28.09
N LEU A 209 51.53 -48.65 -27.89
CA LEU A 209 51.14 -49.27 -26.63
C LEU A 209 51.55 -50.75 -26.51
N PHE A 210 51.44 -51.52 -27.59
CA PHE A 210 51.53 -52.99 -27.53
C PHE A 210 52.30 -53.56 -28.73
N ALA A 211 52.94 -54.72 -28.52
CA ALA A 211 53.39 -55.55 -29.62
C ALA A 211 52.21 -56.17 -30.40
N SER A 212 52.46 -56.58 -31.65
CA SER A 212 51.42 -57.20 -32.50
C SER A 212 50.82 -58.45 -31.83
N GLY A 213 49.48 -58.53 -31.82
CA GLY A 213 48.74 -59.63 -31.18
C GLY A 213 48.87 -59.73 -29.66
N LYS A 214 49.51 -58.78 -28.99
CA LYS A 214 49.70 -58.77 -27.52
C LYS A 214 48.87 -57.67 -26.86
N SER A 215 48.62 -57.86 -25.56
CA SER A 215 48.01 -56.87 -24.65
C SER A 215 49.00 -56.37 -23.58
N GLU A 216 50.23 -56.87 -23.54
CA GLU A 216 51.25 -56.39 -22.61
C GLU A 216 51.79 -55.03 -23.07
N LEU A 217 51.79 -54.06 -22.15
CA LEU A 217 52.26 -52.69 -22.40
C LEU A 217 53.77 -52.65 -22.62
N LEU A 218 54.19 -51.99 -23.70
CA LEU A 218 55.60 -51.71 -23.96
C LEU A 218 56.17 -50.72 -22.92
N PRO A 219 57.49 -50.73 -22.64
CA PRO A 219 58.10 -49.78 -21.70
C PRO A 219 57.79 -48.31 -22.02
N ILE A 220 57.90 -47.92 -23.30
CA ILE A 220 57.56 -46.57 -23.77
C ILE A 220 56.08 -46.21 -23.56
N ALA A 221 55.19 -47.21 -23.60
CA ALA A 221 53.77 -47.04 -23.33
C ALA A 221 53.53 -46.69 -21.86
N LYS A 222 54.25 -47.37 -20.95
CA LYS A 222 54.18 -47.11 -19.51
C LYS A 222 54.63 -45.68 -19.19
N GLU A 223 55.69 -45.19 -19.83
CA GLU A 223 56.15 -43.80 -19.66
C GLU A 223 55.10 -42.78 -20.08
N LYS A 224 54.49 -42.95 -21.26
CA LYS A 224 53.40 -42.07 -21.73
C LYS A 224 52.18 -42.12 -20.81
N LEU A 225 51.80 -43.32 -20.37
CA LEU A 225 50.70 -43.49 -19.43
C LEU A 225 51.01 -42.90 -18.04
N ASN A 226 52.28 -42.89 -17.60
CA ASN A 226 52.69 -42.21 -16.38
C ASN A 226 52.50 -40.69 -16.50
N GLN A 227 52.86 -40.11 -17.65
CA GLN A 227 52.66 -38.68 -17.90
C GLN A 227 51.17 -38.33 -17.89
N ILE A 228 50.34 -39.12 -18.58
CA ILE A 228 48.88 -38.97 -18.57
C ILE A 228 48.34 -39.10 -17.13
N ALA A 229 48.80 -40.11 -16.38
CA ALA A 229 48.37 -40.34 -15.01
C ALA A 229 48.71 -39.18 -14.07
N THR A 230 49.89 -38.56 -14.21
CA THR A 230 50.27 -37.37 -13.44
C THR A 230 49.29 -36.23 -13.69
N THR A 231 49.05 -35.89 -14.96
CA THR A 231 48.10 -34.81 -15.31
C THR A 231 46.68 -35.09 -14.82
N LEU A 232 46.22 -36.34 -14.86
CA LEU A 232 44.89 -36.71 -14.37
C LEU A 232 44.80 -36.65 -12.83
N LYS A 233 45.88 -36.98 -12.10
CA LYS A 233 45.94 -36.83 -10.65
C LYS A 233 45.89 -35.36 -10.24
N ASP A 234 46.60 -34.49 -10.95
CA ASP A 234 46.61 -33.05 -10.70
C ASP A 234 45.22 -32.41 -10.91
N GLN A 235 44.38 -33.02 -11.76
CA GLN A 235 42.97 -32.65 -11.95
C GLN A 235 41.99 -33.30 -10.94
N GLY A 236 42.48 -33.92 -9.86
CA GLY A 236 41.63 -34.56 -8.86
C GLY A 236 41.12 -35.95 -9.24
N SER A 237 41.81 -36.64 -10.17
CA SER A 237 41.48 -37.98 -10.66
C SER A 237 40.03 -38.07 -11.17
N PRO A 238 39.71 -37.47 -12.33
CA PRO A 238 38.36 -37.54 -12.91
C PRO A 238 37.96 -38.99 -13.26
N PRO A 239 36.65 -39.32 -13.31
CA PRO A 239 36.18 -40.60 -13.85
C PRO A 239 36.67 -40.84 -15.27
N LEU A 240 37.07 -42.07 -15.57
CA LEU A 240 37.65 -42.51 -16.84
C LEU A 240 36.89 -43.70 -17.43
N ARG A 241 36.76 -43.72 -18.75
CA ARG A 241 36.39 -44.92 -19.53
C ARG A 241 37.46 -45.19 -20.57
N ILE A 242 38.01 -46.41 -20.57
CA ILE A 242 39.08 -46.83 -21.48
C ILE A 242 38.49 -47.78 -22.52
N GLU A 243 38.56 -47.40 -23.79
CA GLU A 243 37.98 -48.11 -24.91
C GLU A 243 39.10 -48.69 -25.80
N GLY A 244 39.12 -50.02 -25.94
CA GLY A 244 40.06 -50.71 -26.83
C GLY A 244 39.47 -50.97 -28.21
N HIS A 245 40.27 -50.79 -29.26
CA HIS A 245 39.88 -51.04 -30.64
C HIS A 245 40.93 -51.87 -31.40
N THR A 246 40.47 -52.65 -32.38
CA THR A 246 41.33 -53.38 -33.33
C THR A 246 41.00 -52.97 -34.77
N ASP A 247 41.86 -53.40 -35.71
CA ASP A 247 41.46 -53.45 -37.11
C ASP A 247 40.59 -54.70 -37.38
N SER A 248 40.12 -54.86 -38.62
CA SER A 248 39.28 -55.98 -39.04
C SER A 248 40.05 -57.26 -39.41
N THR A 249 41.34 -57.35 -39.12
CA THR A 249 42.15 -58.54 -39.43
C THR A 249 41.90 -59.62 -38.38
N GLY A 250 41.66 -60.86 -38.81
CA GLY A 250 41.36 -61.99 -37.90
C GLY A 250 39.88 -62.11 -37.54
N SER A 251 39.56 -62.94 -36.54
CA SER A 251 38.17 -63.17 -36.14
C SER A 251 37.65 -62.06 -35.21
N ALA A 252 36.38 -61.67 -35.39
CA ALA A 252 35.75 -60.62 -34.60
C ALA A 252 35.76 -60.94 -33.09
N ASP A 253 35.56 -62.20 -32.70
CA ASP A 253 35.60 -62.63 -31.30
C ASP A 253 37.00 -62.52 -30.68
N ALA A 254 38.04 -62.89 -31.42
CA ALA A 254 39.41 -62.72 -30.96
C ALA A 254 39.75 -61.23 -30.80
N ASN A 255 39.29 -60.41 -31.73
CA ASN A 255 39.50 -58.97 -31.70
C ASN A 255 38.77 -58.27 -30.55
N ARG A 256 37.52 -58.66 -30.23
CA ARG A 256 36.81 -58.17 -29.04
C ARG A 256 37.56 -58.51 -27.75
N LYS A 257 37.96 -59.78 -27.57
CA LYS A 257 38.75 -60.21 -26.41
C LYS A 257 40.08 -59.46 -26.29
N LEU A 258 40.80 -59.31 -27.41
CA LEU A 258 42.08 -58.59 -27.45
C LEU A 258 41.91 -57.10 -27.09
N SER A 259 40.87 -56.46 -27.62
CA SER A 259 40.60 -55.05 -27.35
C SER A 259 40.27 -54.78 -25.88
N LEU A 260 39.47 -55.65 -25.24
CA LEU A 260 39.17 -55.56 -23.82
C LEU A 260 40.42 -55.80 -22.98
N ALA A 261 41.19 -56.85 -23.27
CA ALA A 261 42.43 -57.14 -22.55
C ALA A 261 43.46 -56.00 -22.62
N ARG A 262 43.52 -55.28 -23.75
CA ARG A 262 44.34 -54.08 -23.91
C ARG A 262 43.83 -52.91 -23.06
N ALA A 263 42.53 -52.66 -23.06
CA ALA A 263 41.91 -51.64 -22.21
C ALA A 263 42.15 -51.94 -20.72
N ASP A 264 42.01 -53.20 -20.30
CA ASP A 264 42.30 -53.65 -18.94
C ASP A 264 43.78 -53.48 -18.57
N SER A 265 44.70 -53.77 -19.51
CA SER A 265 46.14 -53.58 -19.26
C SER A 265 46.48 -52.11 -19.02
N VAL A 266 45.83 -51.19 -19.75
CA VAL A 266 45.96 -49.74 -19.53
C VAL A 266 45.36 -49.34 -18.19
N LYS A 267 44.16 -49.84 -17.84
CA LYS A 267 43.53 -49.62 -16.52
C LYS A 267 44.44 -50.06 -15.39
N MET A 268 44.97 -51.28 -15.44
CA MET A 268 45.83 -51.83 -14.40
C MET A 268 47.11 -51.00 -14.22
N HIS A 269 47.69 -50.51 -15.32
CA HIS A 269 48.85 -49.62 -15.26
C HIS A 269 48.49 -48.28 -14.61
N LEU A 270 47.39 -47.63 -15.01
CA LEU A 270 46.93 -46.36 -14.42
C LEU A 270 46.62 -46.48 -12.92
N ILE A 271 46.03 -47.61 -12.49
CA ILE A 271 45.83 -47.92 -11.07
C ILE A 271 47.17 -48.06 -10.35
N SER A 272 48.13 -48.77 -10.93
CA SER A 272 49.45 -48.99 -10.32
C SER A 272 50.23 -47.69 -10.04
N VAL A 273 49.93 -46.63 -10.79
CA VAL A 273 50.54 -45.30 -10.64
C VAL A 273 49.67 -44.31 -9.87
N GLY A 274 48.61 -44.79 -9.24
CA GLY A 274 47.85 -44.09 -8.20
C GLY A 274 46.49 -43.54 -8.61
N LEU A 275 45.92 -43.90 -9.76
CA LEU A 275 44.53 -43.55 -10.06
C LEU A 275 43.55 -44.49 -9.31
N PRO A 276 42.43 -43.97 -8.76
CA PRO A 276 41.45 -44.79 -8.06
C PRO A 276 40.76 -45.79 -8.99
N ALA A 277 40.75 -47.07 -8.62
CA ALA A 277 40.20 -48.15 -9.46
C ALA A 277 38.68 -48.03 -9.71
N ASP A 278 37.95 -47.49 -8.74
CA ASP A 278 36.50 -47.21 -8.78
C ASP A 278 36.13 -46.14 -9.80
N LYS A 279 37.10 -45.30 -10.20
CA LYS A 279 36.92 -44.26 -11.20
C LYS A 279 37.26 -44.71 -12.62
N ILE A 280 37.63 -45.97 -12.86
CA ILE A 280 38.07 -46.44 -14.18
C ILE A 280 37.21 -47.62 -14.68
N ALA A 281 36.50 -47.41 -15.78
CA ALA A 281 35.79 -48.44 -16.53
C ALA A 281 36.55 -48.83 -17.81
N THR A 282 36.40 -50.07 -18.27
CA THR A 282 37.02 -50.59 -19.51
C THR A 282 35.96 -51.18 -20.44
N VAL A 283 36.14 -51.01 -21.75
CA VAL A 283 35.27 -51.55 -22.79
C VAL A 283 36.12 -52.01 -23.98
N GLY A 284 35.83 -53.19 -24.52
CA GLY A 284 36.46 -53.69 -25.75
C GLY A 284 35.49 -53.67 -26.93
N HIS A 285 35.76 -52.83 -27.93
CA HIS A 285 34.91 -52.70 -29.12
C HIS A 285 35.34 -53.62 -30.28
N GLY A 286 36.50 -54.28 -30.19
CA GLY A 286 37.05 -55.04 -31.30
C GLY A 286 37.12 -54.20 -32.59
N PRO A 287 36.69 -54.75 -33.75
CA PRO A 287 36.69 -54.02 -35.02
C PRO A 287 35.42 -53.18 -35.25
N ASP A 288 34.47 -53.16 -34.30
CA ASP A 288 33.08 -52.73 -34.54
C ASP A 288 32.91 -51.19 -34.60
N ARG A 289 33.96 -50.43 -34.26
CA ARG A 289 33.99 -48.95 -34.32
C ARG A 289 35.26 -48.43 -35.02
N PRO A 290 35.38 -48.62 -36.36
CA PRO A 290 36.53 -48.14 -37.13
C PRO A 290 36.49 -46.62 -37.28
N VAL A 291 37.65 -45.98 -37.25
CA VAL A 291 37.85 -44.53 -37.48
C VAL A 291 38.50 -44.23 -38.83
N ALA A 292 38.99 -45.26 -39.52
CA ALA A 292 39.56 -45.18 -40.85
C ALA A 292 39.27 -46.47 -41.64
N ASP A 293 39.49 -46.44 -42.95
CA ASP A 293 39.24 -47.58 -43.83
C ASP A 293 40.16 -48.77 -43.48
N ASN A 294 39.59 -49.94 -43.20
CA ASN A 294 40.36 -51.16 -42.91
C ASN A 294 41.08 -51.72 -44.16
N LYS A 295 40.76 -51.24 -45.36
CA LYS A 295 41.42 -51.69 -46.60
C LYS A 295 42.83 -51.13 -46.75
N SER A 296 43.13 -49.95 -46.20
CA SER A 296 44.48 -49.38 -46.24
C SER A 296 45.33 -49.79 -45.02
N PRO A 297 46.65 -50.00 -45.19
CA PRO A 297 47.57 -50.21 -44.06
C PRO A 297 47.50 -49.09 -43.01
N GLU A 298 47.39 -47.84 -43.47
CA GLU A 298 47.31 -46.64 -42.63
C GLU A 298 46.00 -46.63 -41.84
N GLY A 299 44.88 -46.97 -42.48
CA GLY A 299 43.59 -47.01 -41.80
C GLY A 299 43.50 -48.14 -40.78
N ARG A 300 44.08 -49.31 -41.06
CA ARG A 300 44.25 -50.37 -40.04
C ARG A 300 45.10 -49.91 -38.86
N ALA A 301 46.19 -49.17 -39.12
CA ALA A 301 47.03 -48.63 -38.06
C ALA A 301 46.26 -47.64 -37.17
N ASN A 302 45.42 -46.79 -37.75
CA ASN A 302 44.56 -45.87 -37.00
C ASN A 302 43.45 -46.58 -36.22
N ASN A 303 42.91 -47.68 -36.75
CA ASN A 303 41.87 -48.47 -36.07
C ASN A 303 42.41 -49.23 -34.85
N ARG A 304 43.69 -49.63 -34.88
CA ARG A 304 44.39 -50.20 -33.71
C ARG A 304 44.75 -49.07 -32.73
N ARG A 305 43.83 -48.76 -31.81
CA ARG A 305 44.01 -47.67 -30.83
C ARG A 305 43.39 -48.02 -29.48
N VAL A 306 43.81 -47.29 -28.46
CA VAL A 306 43.11 -47.21 -27.18
C VAL A 306 42.70 -45.75 -26.98
N GLU A 307 41.45 -45.54 -26.60
CA GLU A 307 40.93 -44.23 -26.25
C GLU A 307 40.69 -44.17 -24.74
N ILE A 308 41.19 -43.13 -24.08
CA ILE A 308 40.92 -42.84 -22.68
C ILE A 308 39.97 -41.63 -22.66
N ILE A 309 38.76 -41.84 -22.18
CA ILE A 309 37.70 -40.83 -22.12
C ILE A 309 37.65 -40.29 -20.70
N VAL A 310 37.92 -39.00 -20.54
CA VAL A 310 37.92 -38.29 -19.27
C VAL A 310 36.56 -37.62 -19.05
N ASN A 311 36.01 -37.74 -17.83
CA ASN A 311 34.67 -37.29 -17.46
C ASN A 311 33.59 -37.79 -18.43
N PRO A 312 33.43 -39.12 -18.60
CA PRO A 312 32.41 -39.65 -19.49
C PRO A 312 31.02 -39.20 -19.02
N THR A 313 30.29 -38.51 -19.89
CA THR A 313 28.85 -38.33 -19.74
C THR A 313 28.16 -39.69 -19.99
N SER A 314 27.28 -40.13 -19.09
CA SER A 314 26.63 -41.47 -19.05
C SER A 314 25.99 -41.91 -20.39
N PRO A 315 25.74 -43.23 -20.62
CA PRO A 315 26.20 -43.97 -21.81
C PRO A 315 25.26 -43.97 -23.04
N GLN A 316 25.85 -44.23 -24.22
CA GLN A 316 25.19 -44.88 -25.37
C GLN A 316 25.33 -46.40 -25.25
#